data_AF-A0A822Z3H3-F1
#
_entry.id   AF-A0A822Z3H3-F1
#
_cell.length_a   1.000
_cell.length_b   1.000
_cell.length_c   1.000
_cell.angle_alpha   90.00
_cell.angle_beta   90.00
_cell.angle_gamma   90.00
#
_symmetry.space_group_name_H-M   'P 1'
#
loop_
_entity.id
_entity.type
_entity.pdbx_description
1 polymer ?
#
loop_
_entity_poly.entity_id
_entity_poly.type
_entity_poly.pdbx_seq_one_letter_code
_entity_poly.pdbx_strand_id
1 'polypeptide(L)'
;MVAKGPPCSNIQPILHKFANEDVSLGAWFIGLEVEHIDERNMCCGTPPDCEWKAQASNVCVASFDWSCSGICKSVEKIKNVHARCGEGKGAVWNTLL
;
A
#
# COMPACT_ATOMS: atom_id res chain seq x y z
N MET A 1 -7.53 0.63 -12.24
CA MET A 1 -8.90 0.37 -11.74
C MET A 1 -9.20 1.40 -10.65
N VAL A 2 -10.24 2.22 -10.79
CA VAL A 2 -10.62 3.18 -9.74
C VAL A 2 -11.76 2.55 -8.94
N ALA A 3 -11.46 2.10 -7.73
CA ALA A 3 -12.49 1.66 -6.79
C ALA A 3 -13.23 2.90 -6.29
N LYS A 4 -14.51 3.05 -6.66
CA LYS A 4 -15.43 3.99 -6.00
C LYS A 4 -15.85 3.40 -4.64
N GLY A 5 -14.91 3.34 -3.71
CA GLY A 5 -15.19 3.06 -2.29
C GLY A 5 -15.22 4.37 -1.49
N PRO A 6 -15.84 4.41 -0.29
CA PRO A 6 -15.65 5.54 0.62
C PRO A 6 -14.16 5.66 0.99
N PRO A 7 -13.64 6.90 1.16
CA PRO A 7 -12.20 7.21 1.17
C PRO A 7 -11.37 6.50 2.26
N CYS A 8 -12.03 5.90 3.26
CA CYS A 8 -11.38 5.23 4.40
C CYS A 8 -11.96 3.83 4.67
N SER A 9 -12.43 3.10 3.64
CA SER A 9 -12.92 1.73 3.81
C SER A 9 -11.79 0.70 3.98
N ASN A 10 -11.99 -0.27 4.87
CA ASN A 10 -11.02 -1.31 5.17
C ASN A 10 -11.10 -2.45 4.14
N ILE A 11 -10.19 -2.48 3.17
CA ILE A 11 -10.24 -3.42 2.03
C ILE A 11 -9.45 -4.73 2.27
N GLN A 12 -9.15 -5.06 3.54
CA GLN A 12 -8.23 -6.16 3.89
C GLN A 12 -8.48 -7.51 3.20
N PRO A 13 -9.74 -7.98 3.02
CA PRO A 13 -9.97 -9.31 2.44
C PRO A 13 -9.55 -9.40 0.97
N ILE A 14 -9.69 -8.32 0.20
CA ILE A 14 -9.34 -8.32 -1.23
C ILE A 14 -7.83 -8.18 -1.42
N LEU A 15 -7.18 -7.36 -0.58
CA LEU A 15 -5.75 -7.06 -0.70
C LEU A 15 -4.89 -8.29 -0.39
N HIS A 16 -5.34 -9.18 0.50
CA HIS A 16 -4.65 -10.46 0.74
C HIS A 16 -4.69 -11.40 -0.48
N LYS A 17 -5.71 -11.30 -1.35
CA LYS A 17 -5.81 -12.13 -2.56
C LYS A 17 -4.87 -11.66 -3.68
N PHE A 18 -4.49 -10.39 -3.67
CA PHE A 18 -3.70 -9.74 -4.72
C PHE A 18 -2.39 -9.12 -4.19
N ALA A 19 -1.87 -9.61 -3.05
CA ALA A 19 -0.79 -8.99 -2.28
C ALA A 19 0.51 -8.68 -3.06
N ASN A 20 0.68 -9.25 -4.26
CA ASN A 20 1.87 -9.09 -5.09
C ASN A 20 1.58 -8.63 -6.53
N GLU A 21 0.32 -8.41 -6.91
CA GLU A 21 -0.03 -7.99 -8.28
C GLU A 21 0.51 -6.58 -8.55
N ASP A 22 0.25 -5.64 -7.64
CA ASP A 22 0.68 -4.24 -7.75
C ASP A 22 2.22 -4.11 -7.76
N VAL A 23 2.90 -4.97 -6.98
CA VAL A 23 4.37 -5.02 -6.93
C VAL A 23 4.94 -5.55 -8.24
N SER A 24 4.34 -6.60 -8.79
CA SER A 24 4.78 -7.21 -10.05
C SER A 24 4.57 -6.27 -11.23
N LEU A 25 3.39 -5.63 -11.29
CA LEU A 25 3.06 -4.63 -12.30
C LEU A 25 3.96 -3.39 -12.17
N GLY A 26 4.17 -2.90 -10.96
CA GLY A 26 5.05 -1.76 -10.68
C GLY A 26 6.51 -2.04 -11.06
N ALA A 27 7.03 -3.24 -10.79
CA ALA A 27 8.39 -3.62 -11.16
C ALA A 27 8.63 -3.63 -12.67
N TRP A 28 7.62 -3.99 -13.46
CA TRP A 28 7.69 -3.91 -14.93
C TRP A 28 7.81 -2.45 -15.40
N PHE A 29 7.11 -1.53 -14.75
CA PHE A 29 7.14 -0.11 -15.10
C PHE A 29 8.49 0.58 -14.81
N ILE A 30 9.30 0.07 -13.87
CA ILE A 30 10.64 0.62 -13.60
C ILE A 30 11.58 0.51 -14.82
N GLY A 31 11.40 -0.52 -15.65
CA GLY A 31 12.21 -0.75 -16.85
C GLY A 31 11.70 -0.05 -18.11
N LEU A 32 10.55 0.62 -18.03
CA LEU A 32 9.96 1.37 -19.13
C LEU A 32 10.19 2.87 -18.90
N GLU A 33 10.29 3.66 -19.97
CA GLU A 33 10.39 5.12 -19.90
C GLU A 33 9.02 5.73 -19.54
N VAL A 34 8.51 5.43 -18.36
CA VAL A 34 7.25 5.95 -17.84
C VAL A 34 7.50 7.10 -16.87
N GLU A 35 6.63 8.11 -16.95
CA GLU A 35 6.60 9.19 -15.99
C GLU A 35 6.02 8.71 -14.67
N HIS A 36 6.79 8.85 -13.59
CA HIS A 36 6.37 8.46 -12.25
C HIS A 36 5.71 9.66 -11.57
N ILE A 37 4.39 9.59 -11.36
CA ILE A 37 3.63 10.65 -10.69
C ILE A 37 3.58 10.35 -9.18
N ASP A 38 4.21 11.21 -8.37
CA ASP A 38 4.10 11.19 -6.90
C ASP A 38 2.92 12.06 -6.44
N GLU A 39 1.72 11.50 -6.48
CA GLU A 39 0.51 12.16 -6.02
C GLU A 39 0.19 11.76 -4.58
N ARG A 40 0.38 12.70 -3.64
CA ARG A 40 0.24 12.47 -2.19
C ARG A 40 -1.20 12.20 -1.75
N ASN A 41 -2.20 12.54 -2.57
CA ASN A 41 -3.60 12.18 -2.28
C ASN A 41 -3.88 10.68 -2.50
N MET A 42 -2.99 9.94 -3.16
CA MET A 42 -3.17 8.51 -3.40
C MET A 42 -2.88 7.65 -2.16
N CYS A 43 -2.27 8.22 -1.13
CA CYS A 43 -1.94 7.49 0.09
C CYS A 43 -2.26 8.30 1.35
N CYS A 44 -3.03 7.69 2.25
CA CYS A 44 -3.26 8.22 3.59
C CYS A 44 -3.09 7.16 4.68
N GLY A 45 -2.74 7.63 5.88
CA GLY A 45 -2.65 6.82 7.08
C GLY A 45 -3.97 6.10 7.38
N THR A 46 -3.89 5.01 8.12
CA THR A 46 -5.08 4.46 8.79
C THR A 46 -5.77 5.52 9.66
N PRO A 47 -7.06 5.37 9.96
CA PRO A 47 -7.80 6.28 10.84
C PRO A 47 -7.02 6.62 12.12
N PRO A 48 -7.05 7.89 12.58
CA PRO A 48 -7.93 8.97 12.10
C PRO A 48 -7.37 9.84 10.96
N ASP A 49 -6.15 9.57 10.44
CA ASP A 49 -5.48 10.46 9.48
C ASP A 49 -6.29 10.67 8.19
N CYS A 50 -6.82 9.58 7.60
CA CYS A 50 -7.67 9.62 6.42
C CYS A 50 -8.96 10.45 6.63
N GLU A 51 -9.60 10.31 7.80
CA GLU A 51 -10.86 11.01 8.13
C GLU A 51 -10.63 12.51 8.33
N TRP A 52 -9.58 12.89 9.05
CA TRP A 52 -9.20 14.30 9.24
C TRP A 52 -8.82 14.96 7.92
N LYS A 53 -8.09 14.26 7.06
CA LYS A 53 -7.75 14.73 5.72
C LYS A 53 -8.98 14.95 4.85
N ALA A 54 -9.97 14.04 4.91
CA ALA A 54 -11.24 14.23 4.24
C ALA A 54 -12.00 15.47 4.75
N GLN A 55 -12.03 15.69 6.08
CA GLN A 55 -12.68 16.86 6.69
C GLN A 55 -11.99 18.19 6.32
N ALA A 56 -10.68 18.16 6.08
CA ALA A 56 -9.89 19.32 5.64
C ALA A 56 -9.90 19.55 4.11
N SER A 57 -10.79 18.87 3.35
CA SER A 57 -10.83 18.90 1.88
C SER A 57 -9.54 18.41 1.19
N ASN A 58 -8.73 17.63 1.88
CA ASN A 58 -7.53 16.94 1.36
C ASN A 58 -7.84 15.45 1.22
N VAL A 59 -8.85 15.12 0.43
CA VAL A 59 -9.43 13.76 0.37
C VAL A 59 -8.43 12.77 -0.21
N CYS A 60 -8.33 11.62 0.44
CA CYS A 60 -7.50 10.51 0.01
C CYS A 60 -8.26 9.65 -1.00
N VAL A 61 -7.58 9.16 -2.04
CA VAL A 61 -8.17 8.21 -3.00
C VAL A 61 -8.47 6.87 -2.31
N ALA A 62 -7.60 6.45 -1.40
CA ALA A 62 -7.82 5.32 -0.51
C ALA A 62 -6.85 5.34 0.70
N SER A 63 -7.21 4.62 1.76
CA SER A 63 -6.35 4.40 2.93
C SER A 63 -5.65 3.05 2.79
N PHE A 64 -4.32 3.08 2.72
CA PHE A 64 -3.50 1.88 2.53
C PHE A 64 -2.43 1.68 3.61
N ASP A 65 -2.24 2.65 4.51
CA ASP A 65 -1.11 2.64 5.43
C ASP A 65 -1.47 2.12 6.84
N TRP A 66 -1.66 0.80 6.93
CA TRP A 66 -1.73 0.07 8.20
C TRP A 66 -0.34 -0.40 8.67
N SER A 67 -0.25 -0.86 9.92
CA SER A 67 1.01 -1.19 10.64
C SER A 67 2.03 -2.05 9.88
N CYS A 68 1.58 -2.92 8.98
CA CYS A 68 2.37 -3.85 8.16
C CYS A 68 2.35 -3.58 6.65
N SER A 69 1.89 -2.42 6.19
CA SER A 69 1.81 -2.09 4.75
C SER A 69 3.04 -1.29 4.27
N GLY A 70 3.37 -0.20 4.97
CA GLY A 70 4.49 0.68 4.63
C GLY A 70 4.33 1.42 3.30
N ILE A 71 3.10 1.55 2.77
CA ILE A 71 2.86 2.16 1.45
C ILE A 71 3.01 3.68 1.53
N CYS A 72 2.48 4.34 2.56
CA CYS A 72 2.71 5.77 2.74
C CYS A 72 4.08 5.98 3.39
N LYS A 73 4.98 6.69 2.70
CA LYS A 73 6.37 6.91 3.13
C LYS A 73 7.18 5.60 3.18
N SER A 74 7.17 4.89 2.06
CA SER A 74 7.81 3.57 1.93
C SER A 74 9.31 3.60 2.18
N VAL A 75 10.00 4.62 1.70
CA VAL A 75 11.45 4.79 1.90
C VAL A 75 11.80 4.80 3.39
N GLU A 76 11.00 5.48 4.21
CA GLU A 76 11.23 5.60 5.64
C GLU A 76 10.70 4.39 6.42
N LYS A 77 9.54 3.84 6.03
CA LYS A 77 8.81 2.83 6.82
C LYS A 77 9.16 1.39 6.49
N ILE A 78 9.59 1.08 5.27
CA ILE A 78 9.70 -0.32 4.80
C ILE A 78 10.65 -1.15 5.67
N LYS A 79 11.72 -0.55 6.21
CA LYS A 79 12.64 -1.23 7.12
C LYS A 79 11.96 -1.64 8.43
N ASN A 80 11.14 -0.75 9.00
CA ASN A 80 10.40 -1.05 10.22
C ASN A 80 9.30 -2.08 9.96
N VAL A 81 8.59 -1.95 8.84
CA VAL A 81 7.56 -2.91 8.41
C VAL A 81 8.16 -4.30 8.21
N HIS A 82 9.29 -4.42 7.52
CA HIS A 82 9.98 -5.70 7.36
C HIS A 82 10.43 -6.29 8.69
N ALA A 83 10.96 -5.47 9.60
CA ALA A 83 11.37 -5.95 10.93
C ALA A 83 10.19 -6.44 11.79
N ARG A 84 9.02 -5.81 11.65
CA ARG A 84 7.83 -6.08 12.47
C ARG A 84 6.92 -7.16 11.89
N CYS A 85 6.79 -7.19 10.56
CA CYS A 85 5.78 -7.95 9.83
C CYS A 85 6.37 -8.77 8.67
N GLY A 86 7.70 -8.77 8.50
CA GLY A 86 8.37 -9.56 7.48
C GLY A 86 8.12 -11.05 7.70
N GLU A 87 7.87 -11.76 6.61
CA GLU A 87 7.72 -13.21 6.65
C GLU A 87 9.05 -13.87 7.04
N GLY A 88 8.98 -15.04 7.70
CA GLY A 88 10.17 -15.76 8.13
C GLY A 88 11.08 -16.16 6.95
N LYS A 89 12.35 -16.46 7.22
CA LYS A 89 13.36 -16.81 6.19
C LYS A 89 12.96 -17.98 5.27
N GLY A 90 12.01 -18.81 5.68
CA GLY A 90 11.46 -19.92 4.89
C GLY A 90 10.26 -19.58 4.01
N ALA A 91 9.69 -18.38 4.09
CA ALA A 91 8.43 -18.05 3.40
C ALA A 91 8.54 -18.10 1.87
N VAL A 92 9.70 -17.71 1.32
CA VAL A 92 9.95 -17.74 -0.13
C VAL A 92 10.22 -19.15 -0.64
N TRP A 93 10.90 -19.97 0.18
CA TRP A 93 11.47 -21.26 -0.24
C TRP A 93 10.63 -22.48 0.17
N ASN A 94 9.75 -22.35 1.17
CA ASN A 94 8.78 -23.37 1.58
C ASN A 94 7.45 -23.26 0.81
N THR A 95 7.49 -22.70 -0.40
CA THR A 95 6.34 -22.68 -1.32
C THR A 95 6.11 -24.03 -2.03
N LEU A 96 6.91 -25.06 -1.67
CA LEU A 96 6.82 -26.40 -2.24
C LEU A 96 6.23 -27.42 -1.24
N LEU A 97 5.06 -27.93 -1.66
CA LEU A 97 4.47 -29.27 -1.46
C LEU A 97 3.94 -29.64 -0.06
#